data_AF-A0ABD6IYJ3-F1
#
_entry.id   AF-A0ABD6IYJ3-F1
#
_cell.length_a   1.000
_cell.length_b   1.000
_cell.length_c   1.000
_cell.angle_alpha   90.00
_cell.angle_beta   90.00
_cell.angle_gamma   90.00
#
_symmetry.space_group_name_H-M   'P 1'
#
loop_
_entity.id
_entity.type
_entity.pdbx_description
1 polymer ?
#
loop_
_entity_poly.entity_id
_entity_poly.type
_entity_poly.pdbx_seq_one_letter_code
_entity_poly.pdbx_strand_id
1 'polypeptide(L)'
;MNGQDRPYDVVLYGATGFVGTLTAEYLAAHAPKGLRWAIAGRDEMKLRRLRDRLPAGADIGVLRADASGPAGLRELAGRARVVATTVGPYLRHGEELVAACADAGTDYLDLTGEPEFVDLMYVRHDARARETGARLVHACGFDSVPHDLGVYFTVKHLPEGVPLRVDGYVTADAAFSGGTLASALDQLARGRSMLAAARDRARHEPRVYGRRVSAPAGAPRFAREVGA
;
A
#
# COMPACT_ATOMS: atom_id res chain seq x y z
N MET A 1 -19.26 -9.71 12.92
CA MET A 1 -19.79 -8.32 12.88
C MET A 1 -20.03 -7.97 11.42
N ASN A 2 -21.28 -7.74 11.01
CA ASN A 2 -21.58 -7.27 9.66
C ASN A 2 -20.96 -5.88 9.46
N GLY A 3 -20.40 -5.59 8.28
CA GLY A 3 -19.66 -4.34 7.99
C GLY A 3 -20.44 -3.03 8.09
N GLN A 4 -21.70 -3.05 8.55
CA GLN A 4 -22.59 -1.90 8.74
C GLN A 4 -22.35 -1.14 10.06
N ASP A 5 -21.68 -1.74 11.05
CA ASP A 5 -21.43 -1.11 12.37
C ASP A 5 -20.08 -0.36 12.48
N ARG A 6 -19.33 -0.23 11.38
CA ARG A 6 -18.02 0.41 11.41
C ARG A 6 -18.17 1.94 11.39
N PRO A 7 -17.57 2.68 12.35
CA PRO A 7 -17.72 4.14 12.44
C PRO A 7 -17.03 4.88 11.29
N TYR A 8 -15.99 4.30 10.68
CA TYR A 8 -15.24 4.91 9.59
C TYR A 8 -15.30 4.07 8.33
N ASP A 9 -15.51 4.73 7.20
CA ASP A 9 -15.34 4.15 5.87
C ASP A 9 -13.85 4.01 5.53
N VAL A 10 -13.03 5.01 5.90
CA VAL A 10 -11.57 5.00 5.69
C VAL A 10 -10.83 5.43 6.94
N VAL A 11 -9.75 4.71 7.29
CA VAL A 11 -8.77 5.16 8.28
C VAL A 11 -7.40 5.28 7.60
N LEU A 12 -6.80 6.47 7.66
CA LEU A 12 -5.46 6.74 7.18
C LEU A 12 -4.45 6.57 8.31
N TYR A 13 -3.75 5.43 8.35
CA TYR A 13 -2.73 5.11 9.35
C TYR A 13 -1.34 5.60 8.90
N GLY A 14 -0.64 6.32 9.79
CA GLY A 14 0.61 7.01 9.44
C GLY A 14 0.41 8.44 8.92
N ALA A 15 -0.74 9.05 9.20
CA ALA A 15 -1.15 10.34 8.67
C ALA A 15 -0.15 11.50 8.92
N THR A 16 0.67 11.43 9.97
CA THR A 16 1.67 12.47 10.28
C THR A 16 3.02 12.25 9.60
N GLY A 17 3.17 11.19 8.79
CA GLY A 17 4.32 10.99 7.92
C GLY A 17 4.28 11.91 6.69
N PHE A 18 5.33 11.88 5.87
CA PHE A 18 5.40 12.69 4.65
C PHE A 18 4.25 12.39 3.69
N VAL A 19 4.17 11.14 3.19
CA VAL A 19 3.08 10.72 2.29
C VAL A 19 1.72 10.73 2.99
N GLY A 20 1.69 10.39 4.28
CA GLY A 20 0.46 10.45 5.08
C GLY A 20 -0.13 11.86 5.14
N THR A 21 0.70 12.89 5.28
CA THR A 21 0.22 14.30 5.32
C THR A 21 -0.37 14.70 3.98
N LEU A 22 0.33 14.42 2.88
CA LEU A 22 -0.16 14.69 1.52
C LEU A 22 -1.46 13.93 1.21
N THR A 23 -1.57 12.68 1.68
CA THR A 23 -2.78 11.87 1.51
C THR A 23 -3.94 12.43 2.32
N ALA A 24 -3.70 12.90 3.54
CA ALA A 24 -4.71 13.53 4.38
C ALA A 24 -5.22 14.85 3.76
N GLU A 25 -4.31 15.68 3.23
CA GLU A 25 -4.65 16.91 2.50
C GLU A 25 -5.48 16.61 1.25
N TYR A 26 -5.08 15.61 0.47
CA TYR A 26 -5.83 15.18 -0.71
C TYR A 26 -7.24 14.69 -0.35
N LEU A 27 -7.37 13.83 0.66
CA LEU A 27 -8.67 13.34 1.14
C LEU A 27 -9.54 14.49 1.65
N ALA A 28 -9.02 15.40 2.45
CA ALA A 28 -9.78 16.53 2.97
C ALA A 28 -10.29 17.46 1.85
N ALA A 29 -9.53 17.60 0.76
CA ALA A 29 -9.90 18.44 -0.38
C ALA A 29 -10.86 17.76 -1.37
N HIS A 30 -10.79 16.43 -1.54
CA HIS A 30 -11.45 15.71 -2.64
C HIS A 30 -12.42 14.62 -2.20
N ALA A 31 -12.51 14.29 -0.90
CA ALA A 31 -13.42 13.27 -0.43
C ALA A 31 -14.88 13.64 -0.77
N PRO A 32 -15.70 12.65 -1.19
CA PRO A 32 -17.11 12.90 -1.40
C PRO A 32 -17.79 13.31 -0.08
N LYS A 33 -18.81 14.16 -0.19
CA LYS A 33 -19.63 14.55 0.97
C LYS A 33 -20.18 13.30 1.66
N GLY A 34 -20.08 13.27 2.99
CA GLY A 34 -20.55 12.16 3.81
C GLY A 34 -19.56 11.01 4.01
N LEU A 35 -18.34 11.08 3.44
CA LEU A 35 -17.28 10.13 3.77
C LEU A 35 -16.91 10.24 5.25
N ARG A 36 -17.09 9.17 6.02
CA ARG A 36 -16.66 9.12 7.42
C ARG A 36 -15.23 8.60 7.47
N TRP A 37 -14.26 9.44 7.83
CA TRP A 37 -12.87 9.01 7.86
C TRP A 37 -12.10 9.55 9.07
N ALA A 38 -11.00 8.88 9.38
CA ALA A 38 -10.12 9.27 10.48
C ALA A 38 -8.64 9.21 10.08
N ILE A 39 -7.85 10.06 10.73
CA ILE A 39 -6.40 9.98 10.71
C ILE A 39 -5.89 9.22 11.93
N ALA A 40 -4.88 8.38 11.73
CA ALA A 40 -4.33 7.53 12.76
C ALA A 40 -2.80 7.53 12.81
N GLY A 41 -2.26 7.32 14.00
CA GLY A 41 -0.83 7.33 14.25
C GLY A 41 -0.48 7.29 15.74
N ARG A 42 0.81 7.32 16.05
CA ARG A 42 1.34 7.14 17.41
C ARG A 42 1.22 8.39 18.30
N ASP A 43 1.32 9.56 17.69
CA ASP A 43 1.37 10.86 18.36
C ASP A 43 0.05 11.62 18.15
N GLU A 44 -0.80 11.57 19.18
CA GLU A 44 -2.13 12.19 19.15
C GLU A 44 -2.07 13.72 18.99
N MET A 45 -1.05 14.38 19.55
CA MET A 45 -0.89 15.82 19.42
C MET A 45 -0.55 16.21 17.98
N LYS A 46 0.33 15.46 17.30
CA LYS A 46 0.63 15.69 15.88
C LYS A 46 -0.60 15.43 15.01
N LEU A 47 -1.41 14.41 15.31
CA LEU A 47 -2.65 14.15 14.59
C LEU A 47 -3.64 15.31 14.75
N ARG A 48 -3.87 15.79 15.97
CA ARG A 48 -4.75 16.95 16.21
C ARG A 48 -4.28 18.19 15.46
N ARG A 49 -2.97 18.50 15.50
CA ARG A 49 -2.39 19.60 14.71
C ARG A 49 -2.52 19.42 13.20
N LEU A 50 -2.44 18.19 12.70
CA LEU A 50 -2.70 17.93 11.28
C LEU A 50 -4.17 18.21 10.97
N ARG A 51 -5.09 17.59 11.71
CA ARG A 51 -6.54 17.76 11.57
C ARG A 51 -6.95 19.22 11.57
N ASP A 52 -6.45 20.02 12.52
CA ASP A 52 -6.85 21.42 12.67
C ASP A 52 -6.41 22.31 11.49
N ARG A 53 -5.48 21.83 10.65
CA ARG A 53 -5.05 22.50 9.41
C ARG A 53 -5.79 22.01 8.16
N LEU A 54 -6.52 20.91 8.25
CA LEU A 54 -7.25 20.33 7.12
C LEU A 54 -8.60 21.02 6.93
N PRO A 55 -9.07 21.20 5.68
CA PRO A 55 -10.45 21.58 5.40
C PRO A 55 -11.44 20.64 6.09
N ALA A 56 -12.50 21.20 6.69
CA ALA A 56 -13.49 20.44 7.47
C ALA A 56 -12.88 19.53 8.54
N GLY A 57 -11.73 19.91 9.10
CA GLY A 57 -10.99 19.09 10.08
C GLY A 57 -11.81 18.66 11.30
N ALA A 58 -12.83 19.44 11.69
CA ALA A 58 -13.73 19.11 12.79
C ALA A 58 -14.48 17.77 12.57
N ASP A 59 -14.71 17.39 11.31
CA ASP A 59 -15.44 16.16 10.94
C ASP A 59 -14.51 14.94 10.80
N ILE A 60 -13.19 15.14 10.89
CA ILE A 60 -12.19 14.09 10.74
C ILE A 60 -11.89 13.46 12.11
N GLY A 61 -12.10 12.15 12.21
CA GLY A 61 -11.77 11.38 13.41
C GLY A 61 -10.26 11.33 13.69
N VAL A 62 -9.89 11.17 14.97
CA VAL A 62 -8.49 10.97 15.39
C VAL A 62 -8.39 9.67 16.16
N LEU A 63 -7.52 8.77 15.70
CA LEU A 63 -7.29 7.48 16.33
C LEU A 63 -5.80 7.32 16.70
N ARG A 64 -5.53 7.04 17.98
CA ARG A 64 -4.18 6.71 18.40
C ARG A 64 -3.92 5.22 18.19
N ALA A 65 -2.88 4.87 17.43
CA ALA A 65 -2.45 3.49 17.22
C ALA A 65 -0.94 3.40 17.03
N ASP A 66 -0.31 2.42 17.67
CA ASP A 66 1.11 2.13 17.56
C ASP A 66 1.32 0.77 16.88
N ALA A 67 2.24 0.73 15.93
CA ALA A 67 2.58 -0.48 15.18
C ALA A 67 3.16 -1.56 16.10
N SER A 68 3.75 -1.17 17.23
CA SER A 68 4.24 -2.09 18.27
C SER A 68 3.14 -2.63 19.19
N GLY A 69 1.89 -2.17 19.06
CA GLY A 69 0.77 -2.55 19.90
C GLY A 69 -0.30 -3.33 19.13
N PRO A 70 -0.24 -4.67 19.06
CA PRO A 70 -1.20 -5.48 18.31
C PRO A 70 -2.67 -5.23 18.68
N ALA A 71 -2.95 -4.95 19.96
CA ALA A 71 -4.30 -4.62 20.41
C ALA A 71 -4.84 -3.33 19.76
N GLY A 72 -4.00 -2.29 19.63
CA GLY A 72 -4.38 -1.03 18.99
C GLY A 72 -4.60 -1.20 17.49
N LEU A 73 -3.80 -2.04 16.83
CA LEU A 73 -3.99 -2.34 15.39
C LEU A 73 -5.27 -3.13 15.13
N ARG A 74 -5.62 -4.09 16.00
CA ARG A 74 -6.91 -4.80 15.92
C ARG A 74 -8.09 -3.88 16.14
N GLU A 75 -8.01 -2.97 17.10
CA GLU A 75 -9.04 -1.96 17.33
C GLU A 75 -9.19 -1.03 16.12
N LEU A 76 -8.07 -0.57 15.55
CA LEU A 76 -8.06 0.26 14.35
C LEU A 76 -8.70 -0.47 13.17
N ALA A 77 -8.32 -1.72 12.93
CA ALA A 77 -8.89 -2.55 11.86
C ALA A 77 -10.40 -2.76 12.06
N GLY A 78 -10.87 -3.00 13.29
CA GLY A 78 -12.28 -3.20 13.59
C GLY A 78 -13.16 -1.94 13.41
N ARG A 79 -12.57 -0.75 13.43
CA ARG A 79 -13.31 0.53 13.31
C ARG A 79 -13.45 1.06 11.88
N ALA A 80 -12.76 0.46 10.90
CA ALA A 80 -12.64 0.99 9.54
C ALA A 80 -13.15 -0.02 8.51
N ARG A 81 -13.84 0.40 7.45
CA ARG A 81 -14.10 -0.49 6.30
C ARG A 81 -12.82 -0.71 5.49
N VAL A 82 -12.03 0.35 5.35
CA VAL A 82 -10.72 0.35 4.69
C VAL A 82 -9.67 0.98 5.62
N VAL A 83 -8.52 0.34 5.76
CA VAL A 83 -7.33 0.94 6.37
C VAL A 83 -6.29 1.20 5.28
N ALA A 84 -5.96 2.47 5.06
CA ALA A 84 -4.86 2.89 4.20
C ALA A 84 -3.65 3.23 5.07
N THR A 85 -2.54 2.51 4.91
CA THR A 85 -1.34 2.74 5.70
C THR A 85 -0.22 3.38 4.88
N THR A 86 0.47 4.33 5.50
CA THR A 86 1.73 4.92 5.01
C THR A 86 2.88 4.66 5.99
N VAL A 87 2.75 3.65 6.86
CA VAL A 87 3.73 3.32 7.92
C VAL A 87 4.70 2.26 7.41
N GLY A 88 5.81 2.72 6.82
CA GLY A 88 6.97 1.90 6.52
C GLY A 88 8.12 2.10 7.52
N PRO A 89 9.20 1.30 7.46
CA PRO A 89 9.40 0.15 6.55
C PRO A 89 8.44 -1.01 6.84
N TYR A 90 7.79 -1.56 5.82
CA TYR A 90 6.69 -2.51 5.96
C TYR A 90 7.15 -3.89 6.41
N LEU A 91 8.36 -4.33 6.00
CA LEU A 91 8.95 -5.56 6.54
C LEU A 91 9.08 -5.56 8.07
N ARG A 92 9.14 -4.39 8.70
CA ARG A 92 9.31 -4.24 10.15
C ARG A 92 8.01 -3.90 10.89
N HIS A 93 7.08 -3.22 10.22
CA HIS A 93 5.92 -2.61 10.87
C HIS A 93 4.58 -2.98 10.23
N GLY A 94 4.58 -3.60 9.05
CA GLY A 94 3.36 -3.82 8.26
C GLY A 94 2.59 -5.08 8.63
N GLU A 95 3.28 -6.16 9.02
CA GLU A 95 2.67 -7.50 9.17
C GLU A 95 1.51 -7.52 10.16
N GLU A 96 1.70 -6.95 11.36
CA GLU A 96 0.67 -6.95 12.40
C GLU A 96 -0.62 -6.23 11.95
N LEU A 97 -0.50 -5.19 11.12
CA LEU A 97 -1.67 -4.50 10.58
C LEU A 97 -2.36 -5.31 9.49
N VAL A 98 -1.59 -5.98 8.62
CA VAL A 98 -2.13 -6.90 7.62
C VAL A 98 -2.89 -8.03 8.30
N ALA A 99 -2.29 -8.67 9.30
CA ALA A 99 -2.92 -9.73 10.10
C ALA A 99 -4.22 -9.23 10.76
N ALA A 100 -4.20 -8.07 11.41
CA ALA A 100 -5.37 -7.46 12.02
C ALA A 100 -6.50 -7.20 11.01
N CYS A 101 -6.16 -6.72 9.81
CA CYS A 101 -7.14 -6.48 8.75
C CYS A 101 -7.72 -7.79 8.18
N ALA A 102 -6.85 -8.77 7.90
CA ALA A 102 -7.24 -10.09 7.44
C ALA A 102 -8.18 -10.78 8.43
N ASP A 103 -7.90 -10.71 9.74
CA ASP A 103 -8.76 -11.30 10.77
C ASP A 103 -10.09 -10.58 10.95
N ALA A 104 -10.08 -9.25 10.84
CA ALA A 104 -11.27 -8.43 11.02
C ALA A 104 -12.18 -8.40 9.79
N GLY A 105 -11.75 -8.92 8.63
CA GLY A 105 -12.49 -8.73 7.37
C GLY A 105 -12.44 -7.27 6.90
N THR A 106 -11.35 -6.57 7.19
CA THR A 106 -11.13 -5.16 6.83
C THR A 106 -10.29 -5.06 5.58
N ASP A 107 -10.69 -4.21 4.63
CA ASP A 107 -9.86 -3.96 3.45
C ASP A 107 -8.61 -3.17 3.85
N TYR A 108 -7.48 -3.57 3.30
CA TYR A 108 -6.16 -3.02 3.57
C TYR A 108 -5.55 -2.50 2.29
N LEU A 109 -4.93 -1.32 2.33
CA LEU A 109 -3.99 -0.89 1.31
C LEU A 109 -2.74 -0.24 1.89
N ASP A 110 -1.63 -0.39 1.17
CA ASP A 110 -0.37 0.29 1.43
C ASP A 110 0.28 0.81 0.16
N LEU A 111 1.37 1.57 0.33
CA LEU A 111 2.24 2.01 -0.77
C LEU A 111 3.61 1.33 -0.73
N THR A 112 3.68 0.08 -0.24
CA THR A 112 4.96 -0.61 -0.08
C THR A 112 5.70 -0.76 -1.42
N GLY A 113 7.00 -0.49 -1.39
CA GLY A 113 7.91 -0.84 -2.47
C GLY A 113 8.70 -2.12 -2.16
N GLU A 114 8.28 -2.93 -1.17
CA GLU A 114 9.04 -4.08 -0.63
C GLU A 114 8.49 -5.44 -1.13
N PRO A 115 9.03 -6.06 -2.22
CA PRO A 115 8.51 -7.32 -2.74
C PRO A 115 8.57 -8.47 -1.73
N GLU A 116 9.63 -8.54 -0.92
CA GLU A 116 9.74 -9.55 0.15
C GLU A 116 8.54 -9.47 1.11
N PHE A 117 8.11 -8.26 1.48
CA PHE A 117 6.95 -8.07 2.35
C PHE A 117 5.67 -8.57 1.67
N VAL A 118 5.43 -8.17 0.42
CA VAL A 118 4.26 -8.60 -0.35
C VAL A 118 4.19 -10.13 -0.48
N ASP A 119 5.31 -10.77 -0.81
CA ASP A 119 5.39 -12.22 -0.95
C ASP A 119 5.10 -12.95 0.38
N LEU A 120 5.64 -12.45 1.49
CA LEU A 120 5.39 -12.99 2.82
C LEU A 120 3.92 -12.83 3.24
N MET A 121 3.33 -11.65 3.01
CA MET A 121 1.93 -11.38 3.38
C MET A 121 0.96 -12.24 2.58
N TYR A 122 1.26 -12.49 1.29
CA TYR A 122 0.50 -13.44 0.48
C TYR A 122 0.47 -14.82 1.15
N VAL A 123 1.63 -15.41 1.43
CA VAL A 123 1.70 -16.76 1.99
C VAL A 123 1.03 -16.84 3.37
N ARG A 124 1.20 -15.81 4.20
CA ARG A 124 0.73 -15.83 5.61
C ARG A 124 -0.74 -15.47 5.79
N HIS A 125 -1.30 -14.58 4.97
CA HIS A 125 -2.58 -13.94 5.28
C HIS A 125 -3.63 -14.01 4.16
N ASP A 126 -3.28 -14.39 2.92
CA ASP A 126 -4.23 -14.45 1.80
C ASP A 126 -5.39 -15.43 2.05
N ALA A 127 -5.10 -16.62 2.60
CA ALA A 127 -6.15 -17.59 2.93
C ALA A 127 -7.15 -17.00 3.94
N ARG A 128 -6.64 -16.38 5.01
CA ARG A 128 -7.47 -15.75 6.04
C ARG A 128 -8.28 -14.58 5.49
N ALA A 129 -7.66 -13.74 4.67
CA ALA A 129 -8.35 -12.62 4.04
C ALA A 129 -9.51 -13.08 3.13
N ARG A 130 -9.32 -14.18 2.38
CA ARG A 130 -10.40 -14.79 1.59
C ARG A 130 -11.54 -15.33 2.45
N GLU A 131 -11.24 -15.96 3.58
CA GLU A 131 -12.25 -16.47 4.51
C GLU A 131 -13.10 -15.35 5.12
N THR A 132 -12.49 -14.23 5.47
CA THR A 132 -13.18 -13.10 6.11
C THR A 132 -13.77 -12.10 5.13
N GLY A 133 -13.38 -12.18 3.86
CA GLY A 133 -13.76 -11.24 2.80
C GLY A 133 -12.92 -9.96 2.75
N ALA A 134 -11.83 -9.87 3.53
CA ALA A 134 -10.88 -8.77 3.43
C ALA A 134 -10.13 -8.79 2.09
N ARG A 135 -9.85 -7.60 1.55
CA ARG A 135 -8.95 -7.41 0.41
C ARG A 135 -7.64 -6.79 0.89
N LEU A 136 -6.52 -7.43 0.56
CA LEU A 136 -5.18 -6.94 0.86
C LEU A 136 -4.55 -6.40 -0.43
N VAL A 137 -4.43 -5.07 -0.56
CA VAL A 137 -3.94 -4.42 -1.78
C VAL A 137 -2.60 -3.72 -1.50
N HIS A 138 -1.52 -4.38 -1.89
CA HIS A 138 -0.17 -3.84 -1.73
C HIS A 138 0.23 -2.93 -2.90
N ALA A 139 1.25 -2.09 -2.67
CA ALA A 139 1.91 -1.28 -3.69
C ALA A 139 1.00 -0.25 -4.39
N CYS A 140 0.08 0.38 -3.67
CA CYS A 140 -0.75 1.50 -4.13
C CYS A 140 0.02 2.84 -4.16
N GLY A 141 1.31 2.79 -4.48
CA GLY A 141 2.21 3.95 -4.52
C GLY A 141 2.58 4.40 -5.93
N PHE A 142 3.39 5.45 -6.01
CA PHE A 142 3.94 5.96 -7.27
C PHE A 142 4.76 4.92 -8.04
N ASP A 143 5.45 4.02 -7.34
CA ASP A 143 6.31 3.02 -7.98
C ASP A 143 5.53 1.89 -8.71
N SER A 144 4.19 1.89 -8.64
CA SER A 144 3.38 0.84 -9.26
C SER A 144 2.12 1.37 -9.95
N VAL A 145 1.35 2.27 -9.32
CA VAL A 145 0.06 2.74 -9.85
C VAL A 145 0.17 3.40 -11.24
N PRO A 146 1.09 4.35 -11.50
CA PRO A 146 1.26 4.95 -12.81
C PRO A 146 1.63 3.93 -13.89
N HIS A 147 2.44 2.92 -13.55
CA HIS A 147 2.84 1.87 -14.48
C HIS A 147 1.68 0.93 -14.79
N ASP A 148 0.98 0.42 -13.78
CA ASP A 148 -0.16 -0.48 -13.96
C ASP A 148 -1.29 0.18 -14.73
N LEU A 149 -1.70 1.39 -14.32
CA LEU A 149 -2.77 2.13 -14.98
C LEU A 149 -2.34 2.63 -16.37
N GLY A 150 -1.08 3.03 -16.55
CA GLY A 150 -0.55 3.49 -17.83
C GLY A 150 -0.51 2.36 -18.87
N VAL A 151 -0.04 1.17 -18.48
CA VAL A 151 -0.07 -0.02 -19.35
C VAL A 151 -1.51 -0.42 -19.65
N TYR A 152 -2.37 -0.48 -18.63
CA TYR A 152 -3.78 -0.83 -18.81
C TYR A 152 -4.51 0.12 -19.76
N PHE A 153 -4.34 1.43 -19.57
CA PHE A 153 -4.89 2.45 -20.45
C PHE A 153 -4.38 2.25 -21.88
N THR A 154 -3.06 2.12 -22.07
CA THR A 154 -2.45 1.97 -23.40
C THR A 154 -2.97 0.72 -24.12
N VAL A 155 -3.00 -0.44 -23.46
CA VAL A 155 -3.47 -1.70 -24.04
C VAL A 155 -4.93 -1.61 -24.48
N LYS A 156 -5.79 -0.90 -23.75
CA LYS A 156 -7.20 -0.69 -24.14
C LYS A 156 -7.40 0.08 -25.45
N HIS A 157 -6.39 0.80 -25.92
CA HIS A 157 -6.46 1.57 -27.17
C HIS A 157 -5.78 0.84 -28.34
N LEU A 158 -5.21 -0.34 -28.10
CA LEU A 158 -4.53 -1.15 -29.10
C LEU A 158 -5.40 -2.35 -29.53
N PRO A 159 -5.14 -2.96 -30.69
CA PRO A 159 -5.92 -4.11 -31.15
C PRO A 159 -5.89 -5.27 -30.15
N GLU A 160 -7.04 -5.94 -29.98
CA GLU A 160 -7.13 -7.14 -29.15
C GLU A 160 -6.54 -8.36 -29.86
N GLY A 161 -6.02 -9.32 -29.09
CA GLY A 161 -5.56 -10.61 -29.61
C GLY A 161 -4.26 -10.58 -30.42
N VAL A 162 -3.55 -9.45 -30.50
CA VAL A 162 -2.24 -9.34 -31.15
C VAL A 162 -1.11 -9.22 -30.13
N PRO A 163 0.12 -9.65 -30.46
CA PRO A 163 1.29 -9.40 -29.61
C PRO A 163 1.52 -7.90 -29.44
N LEU A 164 1.64 -7.44 -28.19
CA LEU A 164 1.92 -6.04 -27.86
C LEU A 164 3.22 -5.94 -27.05
N ARG A 165 3.97 -4.87 -27.29
CA ARG A 165 5.08 -4.44 -26.45
C ARG A 165 4.80 -3.01 -25.99
N VAL A 166 4.84 -2.80 -24.68
CA VAL A 166 4.69 -1.48 -24.06
C VAL A 166 5.95 -1.22 -23.24
N ASP A 167 6.70 -0.19 -23.61
CA ASP A 167 7.85 0.29 -22.84
C ASP A 167 7.41 1.53 -22.05
N GLY A 168 7.67 1.54 -20.74
CA GLY A 168 7.37 2.64 -19.84
C GLY A 168 8.64 3.33 -19.38
N TYR A 169 8.64 4.66 -19.37
CA TYR A 169 9.78 5.48 -18.96
C TYR A 169 9.37 6.37 -17.79
N VAL A 170 10.28 6.54 -16.82
CA VAL A 170 10.06 7.39 -15.66
C VAL A 170 11.28 8.28 -15.47
N THR A 171 11.02 9.57 -15.30
CA THR A 171 12.01 10.54 -14.85
C THR A 171 11.60 10.99 -13.46
N ALA A 172 12.50 10.83 -12.49
CA ALA A 172 12.25 11.22 -11.11
C ALA A 172 13.42 12.04 -10.58
N ASP A 173 13.11 13.12 -9.88
CA ASP A 173 14.10 13.81 -9.04
C ASP A 173 14.35 12.97 -7.80
N ALA A 174 15.62 12.78 -7.41
CA ALA A 174 16.07 11.86 -6.35
C ALA A 174 15.63 12.24 -4.90
N ALA A 175 14.53 12.97 -4.74
CA ALA A 175 13.96 13.35 -3.46
C ALA A 175 13.23 12.14 -2.81
N PHE A 176 14.00 11.23 -2.23
CA PHE A 176 13.45 10.10 -1.48
C PHE A 176 13.01 10.53 -0.08
N SER A 177 11.84 10.04 0.36
CA SER A 177 11.47 10.14 1.78
C SER A 177 12.42 9.27 2.63
N GLY A 178 12.61 9.61 3.91
CA GLY A 178 13.45 8.81 4.81
C GLY A 178 12.99 7.35 4.93
N GLY A 179 11.68 7.09 4.85
CA GLY A 179 11.12 5.74 4.84
C GLY A 179 11.43 4.98 3.55
N THR A 180 11.37 5.65 2.40
CA THR A 180 11.73 5.07 1.10
C THR A 180 13.22 4.70 1.05
N LEU A 181 14.09 5.59 1.52
CA LEU A 181 15.54 5.31 1.59
C LEU A 181 15.84 4.12 2.50
N ALA A 182 15.22 4.07 3.69
CA ALA A 182 15.39 2.95 4.61
C ALA A 182 14.92 1.61 4.00
N SER A 183 13.81 1.63 3.28
CA SER A 183 13.26 0.44 2.59
C SER A 183 14.20 -0.03 1.48
N ALA A 184 14.69 0.89 0.64
CA ALA A 184 15.64 0.56 -0.43
C ALA A 184 16.95 -0.04 0.11
N LEU A 185 17.48 0.50 1.22
CA LEU A 185 18.67 -0.04 1.87
C LEU A 185 18.44 -1.45 2.44
N ASP A 186 17.30 -1.69 3.11
CA ASP A 186 16.98 -3.01 3.67
C ASP A 186 16.84 -4.06 2.56
N GLN A 187 16.20 -3.71 1.44
CA GLN A 187 16.06 -4.59 0.28
C GLN A 187 17.39 -5.00 -0.35
N LEU A 188 18.30 -4.04 -0.55
CA LEU A 188 19.63 -4.31 -1.11
C LEU A 188 20.40 -5.30 -0.23
N ALA A 189 20.23 -5.24 1.09
CA ALA A 189 20.86 -6.16 2.03
C ALA A 189 20.21 -7.55 2.07
N ARG A 190 18.98 -7.72 1.54
CA ARG A 190 18.13 -8.90 1.75
C ARG A 190 17.85 -9.73 0.49
N GLY A 191 18.69 -9.64 -0.53
CA GLY A 191 18.47 -10.33 -1.81
C GLY A 191 18.17 -11.84 -1.69
N ARG A 192 18.81 -12.57 -0.76
CA ARG A 192 18.53 -14.00 -0.53
C ARG A 192 17.14 -14.23 0.08
N SER A 193 16.74 -13.41 1.06
CA SER A 193 15.44 -13.51 1.72
C SER A 193 14.31 -13.18 0.75
N MET A 194 14.49 -12.12 -0.06
CA MET A 194 13.55 -11.76 -1.13
C MET A 194 13.36 -12.92 -2.14
N LEU A 195 14.44 -13.56 -2.60
CA LEU A 195 14.34 -14.72 -3.48
C LEU A 195 13.66 -15.92 -2.82
N ALA A 196 13.87 -16.13 -1.52
CA ALA A 196 13.22 -17.20 -0.78
C ALA A 196 11.71 -16.95 -0.65
N ALA A 197 11.30 -15.72 -0.30
CA ALA A 197 9.90 -15.33 -0.22
C ALA A 197 9.19 -15.47 -1.57
N ALA A 198 9.80 -15.01 -2.66
CA ALA A 198 9.25 -15.15 -4.01
C ALA A 198 9.05 -16.62 -4.43
N ARG A 199 10.02 -17.49 -4.08
CA ARG A 199 9.91 -18.93 -4.33
C ARG A 199 8.82 -19.59 -3.51
N ASP A 200 8.61 -19.13 -2.29
CA ASP A 200 7.57 -19.67 -1.41
C ASP A 200 6.17 -19.24 -1.88
N ARG A 201 5.99 -17.96 -2.25
CA ARG A 201 4.77 -17.49 -2.90
C ARG A 201 4.44 -18.30 -4.15
N ALA A 202 5.42 -18.58 -5.00
CA ALA A 202 5.23 -19.35 -6.23
C ALA A 202 4.75 -20.79 -6.02
N ARG A 203 4.86 -21.34 -4.80
CA ARG A 203 4.31 -22.66 -4.44
C ARG A 203 2.82 -22.61 -4.08
N HIS A 204 2.35 -21.46 -3.60
CA HIS A 204 0.99 -21.25 -3.10
C HIS A 204 0.10 -20.55 -4.13
N GLU A 205 0.68 -19.67 -4.94
CA GLU A 205 -0.05 -18.90 -5.94
C GLU A 205 -0.45 -19.78 -7.15
N PRO A 206 -1.75 -19.84 -7.49
CA PRO A 206 -2.18 -20.55 -8.69
C PRO A 206 -1.54 -19.96 -9.95
N ARG A 207 -0.95 -20.82 -10.78
CA ARG A 207 -0.35 -20.38 -12.04
C ARG A 207 -1.43 -20.06 -13.07
N VAL A 208 -1.45 -18.84 -13.58
CA VAL A 208 -2.30 -18.46 -14.71
C VAL A 208 -1.73 -19.05 -16.00
N TYR A 209 -2.46 -19.97 -16.62
CA TYR A 209 -2.06 -20.59 -17.88
C TYR A 209 -1.87 -19.53 -18.97
N GLY A 210 -0.79 -19.64 -19.75
CA GLY A 210 -0.47 -18.73 -20.85
C GLY A 210 0.12 -17.37 -20.43
N ARG A 211 0.19 -17.03 -19.14
CA ARG A 211 0.83 -15.80 -18.66
C ARG A 211 2.27 -16.05 -18.23
N ARG A 212 3.22 -15.30 -18.81
CA ARG A 212 4.62 -15.27 -18.38
C ARG A 212 4.99 -13.85 -17.97
N VAL A 213 5.58 -13.69 -16.79
CA VAL A 213 6.09 -12.42 -16.28
C VAL A 213 7.55 -12.62 -15.91
N SER A 214 8.41 -11.69 -16.30
CA SER A 214 9.83 -11.69 -15.96
C SER A 214 10.35 -10.27 -15.84
N ALA A 215 11.21 -10.01 -14.87
CA ALA A 215 11.99 -8.79 -14.82
C ALA A 215 13.19 -8.90 -15.79
N PRO A 216 13.51 -7.84 -16.55
CA PRO A 216 14.72 -7.80 -17.36
C PRO A 216 15.97 -7.99 -16.48
N ALA A 217 16.96 -8.73 -16.98
CA ALA A 217 18.25 -8.84 -16.32
C ALA A 217 19.08 -7.58 -16.60
N GLY A 218 19.41 -6.80 -15.56
CA GLY A 218 20.29 -5.64 -15.68
C GLY A 218 20.00 -4.56 -14.64
N ALA A 219 20.94 -3.63 -14.49
CA ALA A 219 20.72 -2.41 -13.71
C ALA A 219 19.86 -1.41 -14.50
N PRO A 220 19.09 -0.55 -13.83
CA PRO A 220 18.48 0.62 -14.47
C PRO A 220 19.54 1.40 -15.26
N ARG A 221 19.20 1.78 -16.49
CA ARG A 221 20.09 2.57 -17.37
C ARG A 221 19.31 3.74 -17.94
N PHE A 222 20.01 4.83 -18.23
CA PHE A 222 19.50 5.88 -19.09
C PHE A 222 19.33 5.34 -20.51
N ALA A 223 18.11 5.43 -21.04
CA ALA A 223 17.74 5.08 -22.40
C ALA A 223 17.92 6.31 -23.31
N ARG A 224 19.14 6.47 -23.83
CA ARG A 224 19.52 7.56 -24.76
C ARG A 224 18.58 7.67 -25.95
N GLU A 225 18.02 6.55 -26.39
CA GLU A 225 17.06 6.46 -27.49
C GLU A 225 15.77 7.25 -27.26
N VAL A 226 15.40 7.52 -26.01
CA VAL A 226 14.18 8.26 -25.65
C VAL A 226 14.44 9.45 -24.72
N GLY A 227 15.71 9.70 -24.39
CA GLY A 227 16.10 10.79 -23.49
C GLY A 227 15.63 10.61 -22.04
N ALA A 228 15.36 9.39 -21.61
CA ALA A 228 14.85 9.03 -20.28
C ALA A 228 15.65 7.87 -19.69
#